data_AF-A0A6C8H8K7-F1
#
_entry.id   AF-A0A6C8H8K7-F1
#
_cell.length_a   1.000
_cell.length_b   1.000
_cell.length_c   1.000
_cell.angle_alpha   90.00
_cell.angle_beta   90.00
_cell.angle_gamma   90.00
#
_symmetry.space_group_name_H-M   'P 1'
#
loop_
_entity.id
_entity.type
_entity.pdbx_description
1 polymer ?
#
loop_
_entity_poly.entity_id
_entity_poly.type
_entity_poly.pdbx_seq_one_letter_code
_entity_poly.pdbx_strand_id
1 'polypeptide(L)' 'MLLAFIQGSRDKVVDETGKLIEGEALSRMKAATMRLVGMLYRNPDLAEKEDLLHGELPFSVSFLIHDLRLPTII' A
#
# COMPACT_ATOMS: atom_id res chain seq x y z
N MET A 1 2.85 -4.31 -4.83
CA MET A 1 2.88 -2.84 -4.72
C MET A 1 2.48 -2.36 -3.32
N LEU A 2 1.22 -2.52 -2.86
CA LEU A 2 0.78 -2.11 -1.52
C LEU A 2 0.94 -3.21 -0.44
N LEU A 3 0.51 -4.45 -0.71
CA LEU A 3 0.76 -5.58 0.19
C LEU A 3 2.27 -5.85 0.38
N ALA A 4 3.06 -5.62 -0.68
CA ALA A 4 4.52 -5.69 -0.61
C ALA A 4 5.14 -4.56 0.23
N PHE A 5 4.51 -3.38 0.26
CA PHE A 5 4.96 -2.24 1.05
C PHE A 5 4.81 -2.48 2.56
N ILE A 6 3.71 -3.11 2.98
CA ILE A 6 3.46 -3.42 4.40
C ILE A 6 4.23 -4.65 4.92
N GLN A 7 4.92 -5.37 4.03
CA GLN A 7 5.80 -6.51 4.33
C GLN A 7 5.21 -7.46 5.40
N GLY A 8 5.81 -7.49 6.59
CA GLY A 8 5.48 -8.40 7.68
C GLY A 8 4.08 -8.22 8.27
N SER A 9 3.36 -7.12 7.98
CA SER A 9 1.95 -6.96 8.42
C SER A 9 0.92 -7.47 7.40
N ARG A 10 1.34 -8.24 6.39
CA ARG A 10 0.38 -8.81 5.41
C ARG A 10 -0.71 -9.63 6.10
N ASP A 11 -0.34 -10.35 7.16
CA ASP A 11 -1.19 -11.16 8.03
C ASP A 11 -2.26 -10.36 8.79
N LYS A 12 -2.19 -9.02 8.81
CA LYS A 12 -3.25 -8.15 9.36
C LYS A 12 -4.34 -7.81 8.34
N VAL A 13 -4.13 -8.14 7.06
CA VAL A 13 -5.02 -7.78 5.95
C VAL A 13 -5.50 -9.02 5.21
N VAL A 14 -4.65 -10.04 5.09
CA VAL A 14 -4.92 -11.29 4.38
C VAL A 14 -4.47 -12.46 5.24
N ASP A 15 -5.35 -13.42 5.47
CA ASP A 15 -5.03 -14.62 6.23
C ASP A 15 -4.19 -15.63 5.42
N GLU A 16 -3.79 -16.72 6.07
CA GLU A 16 -3.01 -17.81 5.45
C GLU A 16 -3.74 -18.50 4.29
N THR A 17 -5.06 -18.43 4.25
CA THR A 17 -5.91 -18.99 3.19
C THR A 17 -6.09 -18.03 2.01
N GLY A 18 -5.59 -16.79 2.13
CA GLY A 18 -5.74 -15.75 1.12
C GLY A 18 -7.03 -14.93 1.27
N LYS A 19 -7.81 -15.12 2.33
CA LYS A 19 -9.04 -14.37 2.57
C LYS A 19 -8.74 -13.04 3.25
N LEU A 20 -9.56 -12.04 2.96
CA LEU A 20 -9.47 -10.72 3.59
C LEU A 20 -9.87 -10.81 5.07
N ILE A 21 -9.05 -10.20 5.92
CA ILE A 21 -9.32 -10.02 7.34
C ILE A 21 -10.02 -8.68 7.52
N GLU A 22 -11.28 -8.71 7.93
CA GLU A 22 -12.04 -7.47 8.18
C GLU A 22 -11.47 -6.70 9.38
N GLY A 23 -11.45 -5.37 9.27
CA GLY A 23 -10.96 -4.50 10.32
C GLY A 23 -10.28 -3.23 9.80
N GLU A 24 -9.70 -2.48 10.73
CA GLU A 24 -9.12 -1.17 10.44
C GLU A 24 -7.91 -1.22 9.50
N ALA A 25 -7.07 -2.26 9.62
CA ALA A 25 -5.96 -2.46 8.69
C ALA A 25 -6.46 -2.59 7.25
N LEU A 26 -7.46 -3.44 7.00
CA LEU A 26 -8.07 -3.61 5.68
C LEU A 26 -8.74 -2.32 5.18
N SER A 27 -9.45 -1.59 6.04
CA SER A 27 -10.09 -0.31 5.68
C SER A 27 -9.07 0.73 5.22
N ARG A 28 -7.96 0.88 5.96
CA ARG A 28 -6.85 1.76 5.59
C ARG A 28 -6.19 1.31 4.30
N MET A 29 -6.06 0.00 4.11
CA MET A 29 -5.49 -0.60 2.91
C MET A 29 -6.33 -0.32 1.66
N LYS A 30 -7.66 -0.42 1.78
CA LYS A 30 -8.62 -0.03 0.72
C LYS A 30 -8.51 1.47 0.41
N ALA A 31 -8.44 2.33 1.43
CA ALA A 31 -8.29 3.78 1.24
C ALA A 31 -6.99 4.16 0.50
N ALA A 32 -5.85 3.59 0.91
CA ALA A 32 -4.58 3.79 0.24
C ALA A 32 -4.59 3.29 -1.21
N THR A 33 -5.23 2.14 -1.46
CA THR A 33 -5.41 1.60 -2.81
C THR A 33 -6.21 2.55 -3.69
N MET A 34 -7.36 3.02 -3.22
CA MET A 34 -8.20 3.97 -3.97
C MET A 34 -7.47 5.29 -4.25
N ARG A 35 -6.69 5.78 -3.28
CA ARG A 35 -5.90 7.00 -3.44
C ARG A 35 -4.83 6.84 -4.52
N LEU A 36 -4.11 5.72 -4.51
CA LEU A 36 -3.09 5.40 -5.49
C LEU A 36 -3.69 5.25 -6.89
N VAL A 37 -4.76 4.46 -7.03
CA VAL A 37 -5.46 4.28 -8.31
C VAL A 37 -5.95 5.62 -8.86
N GLY A 38 -6.53 6.48 -8.01
CA GLY A 38 -6.98 7.81 -8.43
C GLY A 38 -5.84 8.76 -8.85
N MET A 39 -4.61 8.58 -8.36
CA MET A 39 -3.45 9.34 -8.84
C MET A 39 -3.02 8.87 -10.21
N LEU A 40 -2.84 7.57 -10.38
CA LEU A 40 -2.41 6.95 -11.63
C LEU A 40 -3.44 7.18 -12.76
N TYR A 41 -4.73 7.15 -12.43
CA TYR A 41 -5.79 7.42 -13.40
C TYR A 41 -5.79 8.87 -13.89
N ARG A 42 -5.53 9.85 -13.00
CA ARG A 42 -5.54 11.27 -13.36
C ARG A 42 -4.30 11.69 -14.15
N ASN A 43 -3.19 11.02 -13.92
CA ASN A 43 -1.92 11.29 -14.56
C ASN A 43 -1.29 9.96 -14.99
N PRO A 44 -1.62 9.42 -16.17
CA PRO A 44 -1.08 8.15 -16.66
C PRO A 44 0.45 8.17 -16.74
N ASP A 45 1.02 9.31 -17.17
CA ASP A 45 2.46 9.53 -17.30
C ASP A 45 3.20 9.53 -15.96
N LEU A 46 2.48 9.65 -14.83
CA LEU A 46 3.06 9.59 -13.50
C LEU A 46 3.57 8.19 -13.15
N ALA A 47 3.10 7.15 -13.87
CA ALA A 47 3.65 5.80 -13.79
C ALA A 47 5.04 5.68 -14.44
N GLU A 48 5.38 6.57 -15.39
CA GLU A 48 6.64 6.57 -16.13
C GLU A 48 7.61 7.69 -15.70
N LYS A 49 7.15 8.65 -14.90
CA LYS A 49 7.96 9.78 -14.43
C LYS A 49 8.87 9.40 -13.27
N GLU A 50 10.07 10.00 -13.28
CA GLU A 50 11.12 9.97 -12.25
C GLU A 50 10.66 10.43 -10.84
N ASP A 51 9.43 10.94 -10.70
CA ASP A 51 8.84 11.35 -9.43
C ASP A 51 8.45 10.16 -8.51
N LEU A 52 8.31 8.95 -9.07
CA LEU A 52 8.08 7.74 -8.29
C LEU A 52 9.39 6.96 -8.12
N LEU A 53 10.02 7.12 -6.95
CA LEU A 53 11.18 6.33 -6.58
C LEU A 53 10.80 4.85 -6.46
N HIS A 54 11.60 3.98 -7.09
CA HIS A 54 11.38 2.54 -7.06
C HIS A 54 11.36 2.01 -5.62
N GLY A 55 10.27 1.32 -5.25
CA GLY A 55 10.08 0.81 -3.89
C GLY A 55 9.41 1.80 -2.92
N GLU A 56 9.17 3.04 -3.35
CA GLU A 56 8.43 4.03 -2.57
C GLU A 56 6.98 4.19 -3.03
N LEU A 57 6.15 4.71 -2.14
CA LEU A 57 4.78 5.10 -2.43
C LEU A 57 4.65 6.61 -2.17
N PRO A 58 3.84 7.35 -2.96
CA PRO A 58 3.55 8.75 -2.69
C PRO A 58 3.12 8.97 -1.24
N PHE A 59 3.56 10.06 -0.62
CA PHE A 59 3.29 10.35 0.80
C PHE A 59 1.81 10.20 1.18
N SER A 60 0.91 10.74 0.36
CA SER A 60 -0.54 10.66 0.63
C SER A 60 -1.16 9.28 0.45
N VAL A 61 -0.39 8.29 -0.03
CA VAL A 61 -0.72 6.87 -0.03
C VAL A 61 -0.05 6.18 1.16
N SER A 62 1.27 6.37 1.34
CA SER A 62 2.05 5.68 2.38
C SER A 62 1.63 6.08 3.79
N PHE A 63 1.27 7.34 4.04
CA PHE A 63 0.83 7.82 5.36
C PHE A 63 -0.36 7.03 5.93
N LEU A 64 -1.26 6.54 5.08
CA LEU A 64 -2.44 5.78 5.50
C LEU A 64 -2.11 4.38 6.06
N ILE A 65 -0.92 3.86 5.74
CA ILE A 65 -0.52 2.47 5.99
C ILE A 65 0.91 2.38 6.53
N HIS A 66 1.48 3.52 6.94
CA HIS A 66 2.89 3.60 7.32
C HIS A 66 3.17 2.78 8.57
N ASP A 67 2.25 2.77 9.54
CA ASP A 67 2.32 1.97 10.77
C ASP A 67 2.19 0.46 10.51
N LEU A 68 1.62 0.07 9.35
CA LEU A 68 1.58 -1.32 8.93
C LEU A 68 2.92 -1.76 8.33
N ARG A 69 3.83 -0.84 7.98
CA ARG A 69 5.18 -1.20 7.51
C ARG A 69 6.00 -1.67 8.72
N LEU A 70 6.08 -2.97 8.90
CA LEU A 70 7.07 -3.59 9.77
C LEU A 70 8.40 -3.64 9.00
N PRO A 71 9.47 -2.93 9.41
CA PRO A 71 10.79 -3.19 8.86
C PRO A 71 11.16 -4.63 9.21
N THR A 72 11.17 -5.50 8.20
CA THR A 72 11.61 -6.87 8.37
C THR A 72 13.13 -6.84 8.42
N ILE A 73 13.72 -6.92 9.61
CA ILE A 73 15.17 -7.16 9.76
C ILE A 73 15.37 -8.63 9.36
N ILE A 74 15.98 -8.85 8.20
CA ILE A 74 16.43 -10.16 7.72
C ILE A 74 17.78 -10.47 8.36
#